data_AF-A0A5J5CE59-F1
#
_entry.id   AF-A0A5J5CE59-F1
#
_cell.length_a   1.000
_cell.length_b   1.000
_cell.length_c   1.000
_cell.angle_alpha   90.00
_cell.angle_beta   90.00
_cell.angle_gamma   90.00
#
_symmetry.space_group_name_H-M   'P 1'
#
loop_
_entity.id
_entity.type
_entity.pdbx_description
1 polymer ?
#
loop_
_entity_poly.entity_id
_entity_poly.type
_entity_poly.pdbx_seq_one_letter_code
_entity_poly.pdbx_strand_id
1 'polypeptide(L)'
;VFGQRLEETVLYERRYGLRLVPLVVEQCVNFIRERGLHEVGLFRQPGQASLVKELQEAFDAGERPSFDSSTDVHTVASLLKLYLRQLPEPLVPYRRYYDFLFCGQKLSSDRTQVWGS
;
A
#
# COMPACT_ATOMS: atom_id res chain seq x y z
N VAL A 1 11.20 -0.96 9.26
CA VAL A 1 10.57 -1.25 7.96
C VAL A 1 9.81 -0.04 7.45
N PHE A 2 8.88 0.51 8.24
CA PHE A 2 8.25 1.79 7.96
C PHE A 2 9.29 2.92 8.02
N GLY A 3 9.13 3.94 7.17
CA GLY A 3 10.09 5.04 7.09
C GLY A 3 11.39 4.72 6.35
N GLN A 4 11.60 3.47 5.91
CA GLN A 4 12.78 3.09 5.13
C GLN A 4 12.54 3.24 3.63
N ARG A 5 13.64 3.33 2.86
CA ARG A 5 13.55 3.31 1.41
C ARG A 5 13.02 1.96 0.94
N LEU A 6 12.23 1.99 -0.14
CA LEU A 6 11.57 0.80 -0.68
C LEU A 6 12.63 -0.24 -1.10
N GLU A 7 13.66 0.23 -1.80
CA GLU A 7 14.78 -0.56 -2.29
C GLU A 7 15.57 -1.23 -1.14
N GLU A 8 15.82 -0.51 -0.05
CA GLU A 8 16.53 -1.03 1.12
C GLU A 8 15.71 -2.13 1.81
N THR A 9 14.40 -1.91 1.95
CA THR A 9 13.49 -2.89 2.54
C THR A 9 13.49 -4.19 1.73
N VAL A 10 13.34 -4.10 0.40
CA VAL A 10 13.36 -5.28 -0.49
C VAL A 10 14.71 -5.99 -0.43
N LEU A 11 15.82 -5.26 -0.43
CA LEU A 11 17.16 -5.86 -0.34
C LEU A 11 17.37 -6.59 0.99
N TYR A 12 16.96 -5.99 2.10
CA TYR A 12 17.06 -6.61 3.43
C TYR A 12 16.25 -7.90 3.53
N GLU A 13 15.04 -7.93 2.97
CA GLU A 13 14.16 -9.10 3.03
C GLU A 13 14.62 -10.28 2.16
N ARG A 14 15.48 -10.05 1.15
CA ARG A 14 16.03 -11.12 0.28
C ARG A 14 16.70 -12.25 1.04
N ARG A 15 17.24 -11.97 2.24
CA ARG A 15 17.83 -12.99 3.13
C ARG A 15 16.83 -14.07 3.58
N TYR A 16 15.54 -13.85 3.36
CA TYR A 16 14.44 -14.73 3.77
C TYR A 16 13.64 -15.29 2.59
N GLY A 17 14.06 -15.03 1.36
CA GLY A 17 13.39 -15.44 0.14
C GLY A 17 13.39 -14.35 -0.92
N LEU A 18 13.27 -14.75 -2.18
CA LEU A 18 13.18 -13.81 -3.29
C LEU A 18 11.82 -13.10 -3.26
N ARG A 19 11.83 -11.78 -3.08
CA ARG A 19 10.64 -10.92 -3.07
C ARG A 19 10.85 -9.76 -4.05
N LEU A 20 9.79 -9.43 -4.80
CA LEU A 20 9.77 -8.28 -5.70
C LEU A 20 9.22 -7.03 -5.04
N VAL A 21 8.49 -7.19 -3.94
CA VAL A 21 7.88 -6.13 -3.14
C VAL A 21 8.11 -6.42 -1.65
N PRO A 22 8.08 -5.39 -0.78
CA PRO A 22 8.18 -5.58 0.67
C PRO A 22 7.10 -6.53 1.20
N LEU A 23 7.43 -7.30 2.25
CA LEU A 23 6.53 -8.25 2.90
C LEU A 23 5.22 -7.59 3.34
N VAL A 24 5.29 -6.39 3.94
CA VAL A 24 4.11 -5.64 4.38
C VAL A 24 3.15 -5.35 3.23
N VAL A 25 3.67 -5.02 2.04
CA VAL A 25 2.87 -4.78 0.83
C VAL A 25 2.23 -6.08 0.36
N GLU A 26 3.01 -7.15 0.24
CA GLU A 26 2.52 -8.46 -0.20
C GLU A 26 1.39 -8.99 0.71
N GLN A 27 1.62 -9.02 2.02
CA GLN A 27 0.64 -9.52 2.98
C GLN A 27 -0.64 -8.68 2.96
N CYS A 28 -0.52 -7.34 2.97
CA CYS A 28 -1.69 -6.47 2.97
C CYS A 28 -2.53 -6.65 1.69
N VAL A 29 -1.87 -6.67 0.53
CA VAL A 29 -2.55 -6.81 -0.76
C VAL A 29 -3.21 -8.17 -0.90
N ASN A 30 -2.55 -9.26 -0.48
CA ASN A 30 -3.15 -10.60 -0.52
C ASN A 30 -4.41 -10.67 0.35
N PHE A 31 -4.34 -10.17 1.59
CA PHE A 31 -5.49 -10.17 2.50
C PHE A 31 -6.67 -9.33 1.96
N ILE A 32 -6.37 -8.12 1.46
CA ILE A 32 -7.40 -7.24 0.88
C ILE A 32 -8.02 -7.88 -0.37
N ARG A 33 -7.22 -8.55 -1.20
CA ARG A 33 -7.73 -9.25 -2.38
C ARG A 33 -8.64 -10.43 -2.01
N GLU A 34 -8.30 -11.16 -0.94
CA GLU A 34 -9.08 -12.31 -0.50
C GLU A 34 -10.38 -11.92 0.21
N ARG A 35 -10.39 -10.78 0.92
CA ARG A 35 -11.49 -10.43 1.85
C ARG A 35 -12.14 -9.07 1.64
N GLY A 36 -11.45 -8.13 1.01
CA GLY A 36 -11.84 -6.72 0.95
C GLY A 36 -12.59 -6.30 -0.30
N LEU A 37 -12.62 -7.12 -1.36
CA LEU A 37 -13.14 -6.70 -2.67
C LEU A 37 -14.64 -6.33 -2.66
N HIS A 38 -15.38 -6.86 -1.68
CA HIS A 38 -16.81 -6.56 -1.49
C HIS A 38 -17.07 -5.70 -0.25
N GLU A 39 -16.02 -5.26 0.45
CA GLU A 39 -16.18 -4.44 1.65
C GLU A 39 -16.57 -3.00 1.28
N VAL A 40 -17.65 -2.52 1.87
CA VAL A 40 -18.11 -1.14 1.67
C VAL A 40 -17.08 -0.18 2.25
N GLY A 41 -16.70 0.84 1.47
CA GLY A 41 -15.77 1.85 1.96
C GLY A 41 -14.32 1.38 2.11
N LEU A 42 -13.91 0.29 1.43
CA LEU A 42 -12.52 -0.11 1.32
C LEU A 42 -11.62 1.09 0.94
N PHE A 43 -10.48 1.24 1.62
CA PHE A 43 -9.55 2.38 1.56
C PHE A 43 -10.12 3.75 1.98
N ARG A 44 -11.44 3.93 2.12
CA ARG A 44 -12.08 5.16 2.59
C ARG A 44 -12.29 5.17 4.11
N GLN A 45 -12.87 4.11 4.67
CA GLN A 45 -13.09 4.01 6.11
C GLN A 45 -11.78 3.75 6.86
N PRO A 46 -11.60 4.34 8.06
CA PRO A 46 -10.46 4.04 8.89
C PRO A 46 -10.65 2.69 9.60
N GLY A 47 -9.61 1.86 9.59
CA GLY A 47 -9.52 0.73 10.51
C GLY A 47 -9.14 1.12 11.94
N GLN A 48 -8.94 0.11 12.78
CA GLN A 48 -8.65 0.28 14.20
C GLN A 48 -7.22 0.81 14.42
N ALA A 49 -7.09 2.05 14.89
CA ALA A 49 -5.81 2.75 15.00
C ALA A 49 -4.80 2.05 15.95
N SER A 50 -5.26 1.43 17.04
CA SER A 50 -4.42 0.66 17.96
C SER A 50 -3.78 -0.53 17.26
N LEU A 51 -4.57 -1.32 16.52
CA LEU A 51 -4.07 -2.49 15.79
C LEU A 51 -3.17 -2.09 14.62
N VAL A 52 -3.45 -0.98 13.92
CA VAL A 52 -2.51 -0.44 12.91
C VAL A 52 -1.14 -0.16 13.54
N LYS A 53 -1.12 0.47 14.72
CA LYS A 53 0.12 0.79 15.43
C LYS A 53 0.86 -0.46 15.88
N GLU A 54 0.14 -1.43 16.46
CA GLU A 54 0.70 -2.72 16.87
C GLU A 54 1.33 -3.47 15.69
N LEU A 55 0.61 -3.57 14.56
CA LEU A 55 1.12 -4.23 13.36
C LEU A 55 2.34 -3.50 12.78
N GLN A 56 2.32 -2.16 12.78
CA GLN A 56 3.48 -1.36 12.39
C GLN A 56 4.70 -1.69 13.27
N GLU A 57 4.54 -1.68 14.59
CA GLU A 57 5.63 -1.96 15.54
C GLU A 57 6.18 -3.37 15.34
N ALA A 58 5.33 -4.38 15.11
CA ALA A 58 5.75 -5.74 14.81
C ALA A 58 6.59 -5.81 13.51
N PHE A 59 6.14 -5.18 12.42
CA PHE A 59 6.93 -5.10 11.18
C PHE A 59 8.26 -4.37 11.40
N ASP A 60 8.27 -3.28 12.17
CA ASP A 60 9.48 -2.51 12.47
C ASP A 60 10.49 -3.29 13.33
N ALA A 61 10.02 -4.16 14.21
CA ALA A 61 10.83 -5.11 14.96
C ALA A 61 11.39 -6.27 14.09
N GLY A 62 11.01 -6.33 12.81
CA GLY A 62 11.43 -7.40 11.89
C GLY A 62 10.62 -8.69 12.06
N GLU A 63 9.50 -8.63 12.77
CA GLU A 63 8.54 -9.73 12.87
C GLU A 63 7.75 -9.88 11.56
N ARG A 64 6.96 -10.96 11.50
CA ARG A 64 6.09 -11.27 10.35
C ARG A 64 4.67 -11.52 10.86
N PRO A 65 3.95 -10.47 11.28
CA PRO A 65 2.61 -10.64 11.81
C PRO A 65 1.70 -11.29 10.75
N SER A 66 0.77 -12.12 11.21
CA SER A 66 -0.28 -12.71 10.37
C SER A 66 -1.59 -11.96 10.59
N PHE A 67 -2.36 -11.76 9.52
CA PHE A 67 -3.74 -11.29 9.64
C PHE A 67 -4.66 -12.49 9.81
N ASP A 68 -5.25 -12.60 10.99
CA ASP A 68 -6.15 -13.71 11.32
C ASP A 68 -7.57 -13.50 10.76
N SER A 69 -8.48 -14.42 11.06
CA SER A 69 -9.86 -14.32 10.59
C SER A 69 -10.63 -13.12 11.15
N SER A 70 -10.23 -12.64 12.33
CA SER A 70 -10.84 -11.50 13.03
C SER A 70 -10.29 -10.15 12.62
N THR A 71 -9.19 -10.12 11.85
CA THR A 71 -8.57 -8.88 11.41
C THR A 71 -9.50 -8.13 10.44
N ASP A 72 -9.88 -6.92 10.82
CA ASP A 72 -10.70 -6.04 10.00
C ASP A 72 -9.95 -5.57 8.73
N VAL A 73 -10.60 -5.60 7.58
CA VAL A 73 -9.97 -5.23 6.31
C VAL A 73 -9.69 -3.73 6.19
N HIS A 74 -10.46 -2.87 6.87
CA HIS A 74 -10.13 -1.44 6.93
C HIS A 74 -8.84 -1.19 7.70
N THR A 75 -8.51 -2.05 8.66
CA THR A 75 -7.26 -2.01 9.42
C THR A 75 -6.08 -2.34 8.53
N VAL A 76 -6.16 -3.42 7.76
CA VAL A 76 -5.11 -3.79 6.78
C VAL A 76 -4.97 -2.74 5.68
N ALA A 77 -6.08 -2.17 5.20
CA ALA A 77 -6.06 -1.07 4.24
C ALA A 77 -5.42 0.20 4.82
N SER A 78 -5.70 0.53 6.08
CA SER A 78 -5.04 1.63 6.80
C SER A 78 -3.54 1.41 6.96
N LEU A 79 -3.11 0.17 7.29
CA LEU A 79 -1.71 -0.20 7.42
C LEU A 79 -0.96 -0.06 6.09
N LEU A 80 -1.54 -0.54 4.98
CA LEU A 80 -0.96 -0.39 3.65
C LEU A 80 -0.81 1.09 3.25
N LYS A 81 -1.85 1.90 3.49
CA LYS A 81 -1.79 3.35 3.25
C LYS A 81 -0.71 4.02 4.09
N LEU A 82 -0.57 3.60 5.35
CA LEU A 82 0.43 4.13 6.26
C LEU A 82 1.85 3.82 5.77
N TYR A 83 2.10 2.59 5.33
CA TYR A 83 3.40 2.18 4.80
C TYR A 83 3.80 3.03 3.59
N LEU A 84 2.93 3.12 2.59
CA LEU A 84 3.18 3.91 1.39
C LEU A 84 3.39 5.40 1.68
N ARG A 85 2.65 5.95 2.65
CA ARG A 85 2.77 7.36 3.05
C ARG A 85 4.08 7.66 3.78
N GLN A 86 4.64 6.69 4.50
CA GLN A 86 5.87 6.88 5.27
C GLN A 86 7.14 6.59 4.47
N LEU A 87 7.05 6.18 3.20
CA LEU A 87 8.23 6.05 2.35
C LEU A 87 8.97 7.40 2.27
N PRO A 88 10.31 7.44 2.41
CA PRO A 88 11.10 8.67 2.27
C PRO A 88 10.97 9.33 0.90
N GLU A 89 10.74 8.52 -0.14
CA GLU A 89 10.37 8.97 -1.47
C GLU A 89 8.97 8.43 -1.80
N PRO A 90 8.05 9.27 -2.32
CA PRO A 90 6.72 8.81 -2.69
C PRO A 90 6.78 7.69 -3.73
N LEU A 91 5.77 6.80 -3.70
CA LEU A 91 5.68 5.66 -4.62
C LEU A 91 5.76 6.08 -6.10
N VAL A 92 5.22 7.26 -6.43
CA VAL A 92 5.53 7.96 -7.68
C VAL A 92 6.72 8.88 -7.39
N PRO A 93 7.93 8.55 -7.87
CA PRO A 93 9.15 9.32 -7.57
C PRO A 93 9.01 10.77 -8.00
N TYR A 94 9.63 11.70 -7.27
CA TYR A 94 9.56 13.15 -7.58
C TYR A 94 10.01 13.45 -9.02
N ARG A 95 11.03 12.72 -9.51
CA ARG A 95 11.52 12.82 -10.90
C ARG A 95 10.47 12.48 -11.97
N ARG A 96 9.40 11.76 -11.61
CA ARG A 96 8.28 11.37 -12.49
C ARG A 96 7.02 12.20 -12.25
N TYR A 97 7.06 13.21 -11.38
CA TYR A 97 5.87 13.95 -10.98
C TYR A 97 5.17 14.64 -12.17
N TYR A 98 5.94 15.32 -13.02
CA TYR A 98 5.38 15.95 -14.23
C TYR A 98 4.85 14.92 -15.22
N ASP A 99 5.59 13.83 -15.46
CA ASP A 99 5.13 12.71 -16.32
C ASP A 99 3.76 12.19 -15.84
N PHE A 100 3.60 12.01 -14.52
CA PHE A 100 2.36 11.57 -13.91
C PHE A 100 1.20 12.55 -14.10
N LEU A 101 1.44 13.86 -13.91
CA LEU A 101 0.43 14.90 -14.14
C LEU A 101 0.00 14.98 -15.61
N PHE A 102 0.94 14.90 -16.55
CA PHE A 102 0.64 14.89 -17.97
C PHE A 102 -0.22 13.69 -18.37
N CYS A 103 0.05 12.51 -17.81
CA CYS A 103 -0.82 11.34 -18.00
C CYS A 103 -2.26 11.61 -17.52
N GLY A 104 -2.43 12.26 -16.37
CA GLY A 104 -3.74 12.63 -15.83
C GLY A 104 -4.54 13.56 -16.76
N GLN A 105 -3.88 14.56 -17.35
CA GLN A 105 -4.52 15.48 -18.30
C GLN A 105 -4.97 14.77 -19.58
N LYS A 106 -4.11 13.91 -20.16
CA LYS A 106 -4.49 13.11 -21.34
C LYS A 106 -5.69 12.20 -21.07
N LEU A 107 -5.71 11.55 -19.91
CA LEU A 107 -6.85 10.73 -19.47
C LEU A 107 -8.15 11.53 -19.30
N SER A 108 -8.10 12.83 -19.01
CA SER A 108 -9.30 13.68 -18.97
C SER A 108 -9.77 14.09 -20.36
N SER A 109 -8.84 14.41 -21.28
CA SER A 109 -9.16 14.81 -22.65
C SER A 109 -9.74 13.66 -23.50
N ASP A 110 -9.24 12.43 -23.28
CA ASP A 110 -9.74 11.25 -23.98
C ASP A 110 -11.20 10.94 -23.58
N ARG A 111 -11.54 11.12 -22.29
CA ARG A 111 -12.91 10.95 -21.77
C ARG A 111 -13.91 11.94 -22.36
N THR A 112 -13.49 13.18 -22.63
CA THR A 112 -14.35 14.19 -23.25
C THR A 112 -14.62 13.92 -24.73
N GLN A 113 -13.78 13.13 -25.41
CA GLN A 113 -13.96 12.83 -26.83
C GLN A 113 -14.93 11.66 -27.06
N VAL A 114 -15.10 10.75 -26.09
CA VAL A 114 -15.99 9.57 -26.21
C VAL A 114 -17.47 9.86 -25.99
N TRP A 115 -17.82 10.99 -25.36
CA TRP A 115 -19.21 11.41 -25.10
C TRP A 115 -19.67 12.56 -26.01
N GLY A 116 -18.84 12.95 -26.98
CA GLY A 116 -19.12 14.02 -27.94
C GLY A 116 -19.50 13.54 -29.35
N SER A 117 -19.82 12.25 -29.53
CA SER A 117 -20.18 11.62 -30.81
C SER A 117 -21.47 10.85 -30.72
#